data_AF-A0A378FWD7-F1
#
_entry.id   AF-A0A378FWD7-F1
#
_cell.length_a   1.000
_cell.length_b   1.000
_cell.length_c   1.000
_cell.angle_alpha   90.00
_cell.angle_beta   90.00
_cell.angle_gamma   90.00
#
_symmetry.space_group_name_H-M   'P 1'
#
loop_
_entity.id
_entity.type
_entity.pdbx_description
1 polymer ?
#
loop_
_entity_poly.entity_id
_entity_poly.type
_entity_poly.pdbx_seq_one_letter_code
_entity_poly.pdbx_strand_id
1 'polypeptide(L)'
;MAAWLADFFFNQGLPLTRRNTVGDDLDALVAILRERSEQADVLIVNGGLGPTSDDLSALAAATAKGEGLILHPEWLETMTAFLPSAAGRWRKATVSRRKSRPALR
;
A
#
# COMPACT_ATOMS: atom_id res chain seq x y z
N MET A 1 14.35 -9.52 0.41
CA MET A 1 14.25 -8.06 0.12
C MET A 1 14.68 -7.20 1.31
N ALA A 2 14.06 -7.33 2.49
CA ALA A 2 14.34 -6.44 3.62
C ALA A 2 15.82 -6.40 4.07
N ALA A 3 16.51 -7.55 4.08
CA ALA A 3 17.94 -7.59 4.44
C ALA A 3 18.82 -6.83 3.43
N TRP A 4 18.60 -7.05 2.13
CA TRP A 4 19.30 -6.32 1.07
C TRP A 4 19.03 -4.82 1.12
N LEU A 5 17.77 -4.42 1.34
CA LEU A 5 17.39 -3.01 1.41
C LEU A 5 17.99 -2.32 2.65
N ALA A 6 18.04 -3.02 3.78
CA ALA A 6 18.69 -2.52 4.99
C ALA A 6 20.19 -2.29 4.77
N ASP A 7 20.88 -3.23 4.13
CA ASP A 7 22.31 -3.10 3.80
C ASP A 7 22.56 -1.95 2.82
N PHE A 8 21.73 -1.83 1.78
CA PHE A 8 21.80 -0.72 0.83
C PHE A 8 21.68 0.63 1.54
N PHE A 9 20.66 0.84 2.36
CA PHE A 9 20.47 2.12 3.07
C PHE A 9 21.55 2.38 4.12
N PHE A 10 22.02 1.35 4.81
CA PHE A 10 23.13 1.49 5.75
C PHE A 10 24.39 2.02 5.04
N ASN A 11 24.70 1.49 3.86
CA ASN A 11 25.81 1.96 3.03
C ASN A 11 25.62 3.40 2.49
N GLN A 12 24.38 3.93 2.53
CA GLN A 12 24.07 5.34 2.23
C GLN A 12 23.99 6.22 3.48
N GLY A 13 24.29 5.71 4.67
CA GLY A 13 24.22 6.46 5.94
C GLY A 13 22.81 6.57 6.53
N LEU A 14 21.85 5.77 6.06
CA LEU A 14 20.46 5.75 6.52
C LEU A 14 20.17 4.40 7.22
N PRO A 15 20.33 4.30 8.55
CA PRO A 15 20.10 3.02 9.23
C PRO A 15 18.62 2.65 9.25
N LEU A 16 18.29 1.40 8.92
CA LEU A 16 16.94 0.87 9.06
C LEU A 16 16.65 0.56 10.55
N THR A 17 15.66 1.22 11.14
CA THR A 17 15.43 1.18 12.61
C THR A 17 14.45 0.09 13.05
N ARG A 18 13.54 -0.34 12.16
CA ARG A 18 12.47 -1.30 12.43
C ARG A 18 12.15 -2.09 11.16
N ARG A 19 11.70 -3.35 11.34
CA ARG A 19 11.12 -4.18 10.28
C ARG A 19 9.90 -4.89 10.84
N ASN A 20 8.78 -4.76 10.14
CA ASN A 20 7.52 -5.40 10.50
C ASN A 20 7.08 -6.31 9.36
N THR A 21 6.48 -7.44 9.70
CA THR A 21 5.80 -8.33 8.76
C THR A 21 4.37 -8.50 9.26
N VAL A 22 3.41 -8.15 8.43
CA VAL A 22 1.97 -8.20 8.74
C VAL A 22 1.31 -9.00 7.63
N GLY A 23 0.32 -9.83 7.99
CA GLY A 23 -0.48 -10.54 6.99
C GLY A 23 -1.43 -9.59 6.26
N ASP A 24 -2.16 -10.13 5.27
CA ASP A 24 -3.14 -9.38 4.48
C ASP A 24 -4.46 -9.14 5.25
N ASP A 25 -4.34 -8.48 6.41
CA ASP A 25 -5.44 -8.00 7.24
C ASP A 25 -5.44 -6.47 7.25
N LEU A 26 -6.55 -5.88 6.81
CA LEU A 26 -6.63 -4.43 6.61
C LEU A 26 -6.45 -3.65 7.91
N ASP A 27 -7.07 -4.10 9.01
CA ASP A 27 -7.04 -3.38 10.27
C ASP A 27 -5.63 -3.44 10.89
N ALA A 28 -4.95 -4.59 10.81
CA ALA A 28 -3.57 -4.74 11.22
C ALA A 28 -2.62 -3.87 10.38
N LEU A 29 -2.81 -3.81 9.05
CA LEU A 29 -2.02 -2.94 8.17
C LEU A 29 -2.23 -1.46 8.50
N VAL A 30 -3.48 -1.03 8.73
CA VAL A 30 -3.77 0.36 9.10
C VAL A 30 -3.16 0.71 10.45
N ALA A 31 -3.28 -0.18 11.45
CA ALA A 31 -2.72 0.02 12.78
C ALA A 31 -1.20 0.18 12.72
N ILE A 32 -0.49 -0.69 11.99
CA ILE A 32 0.96 -0.62 11.91
C ILE A 32 1.45 0.61 11.15
N LEU A 33 0.74 1.03 10.10
CA LEU A 33 1.09 2.24 9.35
C LEU A 33 0.97 3.49 10.21
N ARG A 34 -0.10 3.60 11.01
CA ARG A 34 -0.28 4.70 11.95
C ARG A 34 0.79 4.69 13.04
N GLU A 35 0.97 3.57 13.72
CA GLU A 35 1.96 3.44 14.81
C GLU A 35 3.37 3.80 14.34
N ARG A 36 3.76 3.35 13.14
CA ARG A 36 5.11 3.59 12.63
C ARG A 36 5.28 4.99 12.03
N SER A 37 4.21 5.63 11.56
CA SER A 37 4.27 7.02 11.06
C SER A 37 4.59 8.03 12.16
N GLU A 38 4.35 7.68 13.44
CA GLU A 38 4.71 8.52 14.58
C GLU A 38 6.21 8.44 14.95
N GLN A 39 6.89 7.40 14.48
CA GLN A 39 8.26 7.06 14.91
C GLN A 39 9.30 7.14 13.79
N ALA A 40 8.87 7.18 12.53
CA ALA A 40 9.75 7.14 11.38
C ALA A 40 9.43 8.27 10.40
N ASP A 41 10.47 8.94 9.92
CA ASP A 41 10.35 9.96 8.88
C ASP A 41 9.93 9.34 7.53
N VAL A 42 10.32 8.09 7.29
CA VAL A 42 10.04 7.35 6.05
C VAL A 42 9.60 5.93 6.38
N LEU A 43 8.47 5.51 5.81
CA LEU A 43 8.01 4.13 5.81
C LEU A 43 8.10 3.56 4.40
N ILE A 44 8.74 2.40 4.28
CA ILE A 44 8.82 1.66 3.02
C ILE A 44 7.96 0.40 3.17
N VAL A 45 6.95 0.31 2.32
CA VAL A 45 6.03 -0.84 2.28
C VAL A 45 6.32 -1.64 1.01
N ASN A 46 6.37 -2.96 1.15
CA ASN A 46 6.51 -3.89 0.03
C ASN A 46 5.43 -4.99 0.11
N GLY A 47 4.95 -5.45 -1.05
CA GLY A 47 3.87 -6.44 -1.14
C GLY A 47 2.47 -5.83 -1.01
N GLY A 48 1.45 -6.61 -1.37
CA GLY A 48 0.04 -6.21 -1.26
C GLY A 48 -0.39 -5.10 -2.24
N LEU A 49 0.26 -4.99 -3.41
CA LEU A 49 0.03 -3.96 -4.44
C LEU A 49 -0.46 -4.54 -5.78
N GLY A 50 -0.67 -5.84 -5.85
CA GLY A 50 -1.18 -6.51 -7.04
C GLY A 50 -2.69 -6.31 -7.26
N PRO A 51 -3.26 -7.08 -8.21
CA PRO A 51 -4.66 -6.98 -8.59
C PRO A 51 -5.56 -7.99 -7.85
N THR A 52 -5.06 -8.73 -6.85
CA THR A 52 -5.85 -9.74 -6.12
C THR A 52 -6.54 -9.13 -4.90
N SER A 53 -7.51 -9.85 -4.32
CA SER A 53 -8.36 -9.31 -3.24
C SER A 53 -7.64 -9.15 -1.90
N ASP A 54 -6.54 -9.88 -1.73
CA ASP A 54 -5.59 -9.83 -0.62
C ASP A 54 -4.55 -8.70 -0.79
N ASP A 55 -4.46 -8.06 -1.96
CA ASP A 55 -3.60 -6.89 -2.15
C ASP A 55 -4.21 -5.63 -1.49
N LEU A 56 -3.87 -5.42 -0.21
CA LEU A 56 -4.51 -4.42 0.64
C LEU A 56 -3.65 -3.17 0.95
N SER A 57 -2.37 -3.14 0.56
CA SER A 57 -1.41 -2.11 1.01
C SER A 57 -1.81 -0.69 0.60
N ALA A 58 -2.25 -0.47 -0.65
CA ALA A 58 -2.64 0.86 -1.13
C ALA A 58 -3.88 1.40 -0.37
N LEU A 59 -4.82 0.52 -0.08
CA LEU A 59 -5.99 0.88 0.70
C LEU A 59 -5.64 1.13 2.17
N ALA A 60 -4.80 0.29 2.77
CA ALA A 60 -4.38 0.47 4.14
C ALA A 60 -3.68 1.83 4.31
N ALA A 61 -2.83 2.23 3.36
CA ALA A 61 -2.20 3.55 3.33
C ALA A 61 -3.23 4.70 3.25
N ALA A 62 -4.18 4.62 2.32
CA ALA A 62 -5.24 5.62 2.21
C ALA A 62 -6.07 5.72 3.50
N THR A 63 -6.45 4.58 4.07
CA THR A 63 -7.25 4.49 5.31
C THR A 63 -6.47 5.00 6.52
N ALA A 64 -5.18 4.68 6.63
CA ALA A 64 -4.29 5.16 7.69
C ALA A 64 -4.21 6.70 7.67
N LYS A 65 -4.09 7.28 6.47
CA LYS A 65 -4.08 8.74 6.23
C LYS A 65 -5.46 9.40 6.39
N GLY A 66 -6.54 8.62 6.42
CA GLY A 66 -7.91 9.15 6.48
C GLY A 66 -8.45 9.62 5.12
N GLU A 67 -7.86 9.15 4.02
CA GLU A 67 -8.24 9.48 2.65
C GLU A 67 -8.96 8.31 1.96
N GLY A 68 -9.71 8.63 0.90
CA GLY A 68 -10.29 7.62 0.02
C GLY A 68 -9.28 7.11 -1.01
N LEU A 69 -9.27 5.80 -1.24
CA LEU A 69 -8.52 5.22 -2.36
C LEU A 69 -9.28 5.45 -3.68
N ILE A 70 -8.64 6.13 -4.63
CA ILE A 70 -9.22 6.46 -5.95
C ILE A 70 -8.42 5.83 -7.09
N LEU A 71 -9.11 5.55 -8.19
CA LEU A 71 -8.48 5.05 -9.42
C LEU A 71 -7.72 6.18 -10.12
N HIS A 72 -6.45 5.94 -10.43
CA HIS A 72 -5.67 6.83 -11.28
C HIS A 72 -5.72 6.32 -12.73
N PRO A 73 -6.39 7.03 -13.66
CA PRO A 73 -6.67 6.52 -15.01
C PRO A 73 -5.39 6.24 -15.81
N GLU A 74 -4.40 7.14 -15.75
CA GLU A 74 -3.14 6.99 -16.49
C GLU A 74 -2.32 5.77 -16.03
N TRP A 75 -2.35 5.46 -14.73
CA TRP A 75 -1.68 4.27 -14.20
C TRP A 75 -2.41 3.01 -14.63
N LEU A 76 -3.74 3.03 -14.68
CA LEU A 76 -4.51 1.89 -15.18
C LEU A 76 -4.20 1.60 -16.66
N GLU A 77 -4.07 2.64 -17.49
CA GLU A 77 -3.66 2.49 -18.89
C GLU A 77 -2.25 1.90 -18.99
N THR A 78 -1.30 2.46 -18.23
CA THR A 78 0.08 1.99 -18.17
C THR A 78 0.16 0.51 -17.76
N MET A 79 -0.55 0.12 -16.69
CA MET A 79 -0.55 -1.26 -16.19
C MET A 79 -1.28 -2.23 -17.13
N THR A 80 -2.34 -1.77 -17.80
CA THR A 80 -3.06 -2.55 -18.80
C THR A 80 -2.19 -2.82 -20.03
N ALA A 81 -1.41 -1.83 -20.48
CA ALA A 81 -0.46 -1.99 -21.58
C ALA A 81 0.71 -2.92 -21.19
N PHE A 82 1.21 -2.81 -19.96
CA PHE A 82 2.30 -3.65 -19.44
C PHE A 82 1.91 -5.12 -19.32
N LEU A 83 0.70 -5.42 -18.81
CA LEU A 83 0.24 -6.79 -18.63
C LEU A 83 -1.23 -6.95 -19.09
N PRO A 84 -1.46 -7.13 -20.41
CA PRO A 84 -2.82 -7.20 -20.97
C PRO A 84 -3.69 -8.32 -20.36
N SER A 85 -3.08 -9.46 -20.00
CA SER A 85 -3.77 -10.60 -19.38
C SER A 85 -4.32 -10.31 -17.97
N ALA A 86 -3.85 -9.24 -17.32
CA ALA A 86 -4.31 -8.81 -16.01
C ALA A 86 -5.29 -7.62 -16.08
N ALA A 87 -5.50 -7.02 -17.25
CA ALA A 87 -6.34 -5.83 -17.46
C ALA A 87 -7.72 -5.92 -16.80
N GLY A 88 -8.39 -7.06 -16.94
CA GLY A 88 -9.71 -7.31 -16.34
C GLY A 88 -9.69 -7.35 -14.81
N ARG A 89 -8.58 -7.75 -14.19
CA ARG A 89 -8.44 -7.77 -12.72
C ARG A 89 -8.14 -6.38 -12.18
N TRP A 90 -7.24 -5.62 -12.81
CA TRP A 90 -6.97 -4.22 -12.41
C TRP A 90 -8.25 -3.39 -12.43
N ARG A 91 -9.05 -3.47 -13.50
CA ARG A 91 -10.34 -2.75 -13.59
C ARG A 91 -11.32 -3.11 -12.46
N LYS A 92 -11.35 -4.37 -12.02
CA LYS A 92 -12.25 -4.83 -10.95
C LYS A 92 -11.75 -4.45 -9.55
N ALA A 93 -10.44 -4.56 -9.31
CA ALA A 93 -9.82 -4.24 -8.03
C ALA A 93 -10.05 -2.78 -7.63
N THR A 94 -10.16 -1.86 -8.60
CA THR A 94 -10.27 -0.41 -8.32
C THR A 94 -11.70 0.12 -8.17
N VAL A 95 -12.74 -0.63 -8.55
CA VAL A 95 -14.15 -0.15 -8.49
C VAL A 95 -14.80 -0.41 -7.13
N SER A 96 -14.25 -1.29 -6.30
CA SER A 96 -14.94 -1.87 -5.13
C SER A 96 -14.97 -1.00 -3.85
N ARG A 97 -14.13 0.04 -3.69
CA ARG A 97 -13.98 0.73 -2.38
C ARG A 97 -14.48 2.16 -2.29
N ARG A 98 -15.46 2.51 -3.12
CA ARG A 98 -16.27 3.73 -2.97
C ARG A 98 -17.39 3.52 -1.94
N LYS A 99 -17.05 3.28 -0.67
CA LYS A 99 -17.99 3.48 0.45
C LYS A 99 -17.32 4.37 1.49
N SER A 100 -17.35 5.67 1.20
CA SER A 100 -17.21 6.73 2.18
C SER A 100 -18.23 6.49 3.31
N ARG A 101 -17.75 6.25 4.54
CA ARG A 101 -18.57 6.41 5.74
C ARG A 101 -19.10 7.85 5.75
N PRO A 102 -20.38 8.11 6.05
CA PRO A 102 -20.86 9.48 6.22
C PRO A 102 -20.10 10.09 7.39
N ALA A 103 -19.67 11.34 7.25
CA ALA A 103 -19.09 12.12 8.33
C ALA A 103 -20.05 12.07 9.53
N LEU A 104 -19.63 11.47 10.63
CA LEU A 104 -20.32 11.67 11.90
C LEU A 104 -20.03 13.11 12.35
N ARG A 105 -21.12 13.80 12.68
CA ARG A 105 -21.16 15.12 13.30
C ARG A 105 -20.51 15.11 14.68
#